data_AF-A0A4Q6ATK8-F1
#
_entry.id   AF-A0A4Q6ATK8-F1
#
_cell.length_a   1.000
_cell.length_b   1.000
_cell.length_c   1.000
_cell.angle_alpha   90.00
_cell.angle_beta   90.00
_cell.angle_gamma   90.00
#
_symmetry.space_group_name_H-M   'P 1'
#
loop_
_entity.id
_entity.type
_entity.pdbx_description
1 polymer ?
#
loop_
_entity_poly.entity_id
_entity_poly.type
_entity_poly.pdbx_seq_one_letter_code
_entity_poly.pdbx_strand_id
1 'polypeptide(L)' 'MSIIYLASQNKHKVHEIQSILGKTWDIRACDELAPGISWDETGKTFRENALIKAQAVLALGAHTVISRMTNFRRVLSV' A
#
# COMPACT_ATOMS: atom_id res chain seq x y z
N MET A 1 15.41 -9.51 4.61
CA MET A 1 13.95 -9.57 4.85
C MET A 1 13.33 -8.38 4.13
N SER A 2 12.42 -8.59 3.21
CA SER A 2 11.85 -7.50 2.41
C SER A 2 10.53 -7.03 3.03
N ILE A 3 10.43 -5.74 3.32
CA ILE A 3 9.26 -5.13 3.95
C ILE A 3 8.35 -4.58 2.85
N ILE A 4 7.06 -4.90 2.95
CA ILE A 4 6.04 -4.40 2.04
C ILE A 4 5.07 -3.53 2.84
N TYR A 5 4.92 -2.28 2.42
CA TYR A 5 3.92 -1.40 3.01
C TYR A 5 2.62 -1.46 2.22
N LEU A 6 1.50 -1.63 2.93
CA LEU A 6 0.17 -1.58 2.34
C LEU A 6 -0.39 -0.16 2.45
N ALA A 7 -0.58 0.49 1.30
CA ALA A 7 -1.22 1.81 1.21
C ALA A 7 -2.75 1.67 1.31
N SER A 8 -3.23 1.17 2.45
CA SER A 8 -4.66 1.00 2.72
C SER A 8 -4.98 1.29 4.18
N GLN A 9 -6.00 2.11 4.40
CA GLN A 9 -6.53 2.37 5.75
C GLN A 9 -7.36 1.20 6.31
N ASN A 10 -7.62 0.16 5.50
CA ASN A 10 -8.41 -0.98 5.95
C ASN A 10 -7.50 -2.07 6.55
N LYS A 11 -7.43 -2.10 7.89
CA LYS A 11 -6.63 -3.07 8.66
C LYS A 11 -6.98 -4.53 8.37
N HIS A 12 -8.23 -4.82 8.00
CA HIS A 12 -8.65 -6.18 7.63
C HIS A 12 -7.93 -6.68 6.36
N LYS A 13 -7.65 -5.78 5.41
CA LYS A 13 -6.93 -6.13 4.17
C LYS A 13 -5.47 -6.44 4.39
N VAL A 14 -4.84 -5.80 5.38
CA VAL A 14 -3.44 -6.07 5.75
C VAL A 14 -3.30 -7.53 6.19
N HIS A 15 -4.20 -8.00 7.06
CA HIS A 15 -4.22 -9.39 7.50
C HIS A 15 -4.45 -10.36 6.34
N GLU A 16 -5.39 -10.06 5.44
CA GLU A 16 -5.68 -10.91 4.29
C GLU A 16 -4.47 -11.06 3.36
N ILE A 17 -3.78 -9.94 3.07
CA ILE A 17 -2.58 -9.94 2.23
C ILE A 17 -1.41 -10.64 2.95
N GLN A 18 -1.26 -10.46 4.27
CA GLN A 18 -0.25 -11.15 5.08
C GLN A 18 -0.48 -12.66 5.07
N SER A 19 -1.73 -13.12 5.14
CA SER A 19 -2.07 -14.53 5.01
C SER A 19 -1.77 -15.08 3.61
N ILE A 20 -1.92 -14.28 2.55
CA ILE A 20 -1.62 -14.69 1.17
C ILE A 20 -0.12 -14.76 0.90
N LEU A 21 0.65 -13.76 1.34
CA LEU A 21 2.10 -13.68 1.11
C LEU A 21 2.92 -14.50 2.12
N GLY A 22 2.29 -14.93 3.21
CA GLY A 22 2.91 -15.76 4.24
C GLY A 22 3.97 -15.02 5.05
N LYS A 23 4.78 -15.78 5.81
CA LYS A 23 5.85 -15.24 6.67
C LYS A 23 7.10 -14.77 5.91
N THR A 24 7.13 -14.94 4.59
CA THR A 24 8.27 -14.59 3.75
C THR A 24 8.42 -13.06 3.60
N TRP A 25 7.32 -12.33 3.74
CA TRP A 25 7.27 -10.88 3.61
C TRP A 25 6.70 -10.26 4.89
N ASP A 26 7.32 -9.17 5.34
CA ASP A 26 6.86 -8.38 6.48
C ASP A 26 5.90 -7.30 5.97
N ILE A 27 4.59 -7.48 6.17
CA ILE A 27 3.58 -6.55 5.68
C ILE A 27 3.20 -5.57 6.76
N ARG A 28 3.45 -4.30 6.48
CA ARG A 28 3.18 -3.21 7.41
C ARG A 28 2.13 -2.26 6.88
N ALA A 29 1.36 -1.66 7.77
CA ALA A 29 0.40 -0.64 7.39
C ALA A 29 1.12 0.68 7.07
N CYS A 30 0.59 1.47 6.13
CA CYS A 30 1.09 2.81 5.88
C CYS A 30 0.98 3.74 7.10
N ASP A 31 0.09 3.45 8.05
CA ASP A 31 0.01 4.14 9.34
C ASP A 31 1.32 4.08 10.16
N GLU A 32 2.15 3.04 9.98
CA GLU A 32 3.46 2.99 10.66
C GLU A 32 4.46 4.00 10.10
N LEU A 33 4.32 4.39 8.83
CA LEU A 33 5.15 5.41 8.20
C LEU A 33 4.61 6.81 8.51
N ALA A 34 3.29 6.99 8.37
CA ALA A 34 2.62 8.24 8.68
C ALA A 34 1.22 7.96 9.23
N PRO A 35 1.01 8.14 10.55
CA PRO A 35 -0.31 7.96 11.15
C PRO A 35 -1.27 9.01 10.60
N GLY A 36 -2.43 8.57 10.10
CA GLY A 36 -3.42 9.47 9.49
C GLY A 36 -3.07 9.95 8.08
N ILE A 37 -2.20 9.22 7.36
CA ILE A 37 -1.93 9.51 5.95
C ILE A 37 -3.23 9.54 5.15
N SER A 38 -3.45 10.68 4.51
CA SER A 38 -4.54 10.89 3.57
C SER A 38 -3.95 11.27 2.21
N TRP A 39 -4.64 10.88 1.16
CA TRP A 39 -4.27 11.16 -0.21
C TRP A 39 -5.51 11.67 -0.92
N ASP A 40 -5.33 12.66 -1.79
CA ASP A 40 -6.41 13.12 -2.64
C ASP A 40 -6.55 12.18 -3.84
N GLU A 41 -7.67 11.46 -3.90
CA GLU A 41 -8.03 10.56 -5.00
C GLU A 41 -8.53 11.34 -6.23
N THR A 42 -7.69 12.26 -6.73
CA THR A 42 -8.01 13.11 -7.89
C THR A 42 -7.91 12.39 -9.24
N GLY A 43 -7.43 11.15 -9.25
CA GLY A 43 -7.29 10.34 -10.46
C GLY A 43 -8.66 9.98 -11.03
N LYS A 44 -8.75 10.00 -12.37
CA LYS A 44 -9.97 9.64 -13.10
C LYS A 44 -10.13 8.14 -13.26
N THR A 45 -9.08 7.38 -12.97
CA THR A 45 -9.04 5.92 -13.08
C THR A 45 -8.62 5.25 -11.78
N PHE A 46 -9.07 4.01 -11.57
CA PHE A 46 -8.64 3.17 -10.43
C PHE A 46 -7.13 2.97 -10.38
N ARG A 47 -6.47 2.94 -11.55
CA ARG A 47 -5.02 2.80 -11.66
C ARG A 47 -4.30 4.05 -11.16
N GLU A 48 -4.73 5.23 -11.58
CA GLU A 48 -4.14 6.50 -11.12
C GLU A 48 -4.32 6.67 -9.62
N ASN A 49 -5.52 6.42 -9.11
CA ASN A 49 -5.77 6.52 -7.68
C ASN A 49 -4.97 5.48 -6.88
N ALA A 50 -4.80 4.25 -7.37
CA ALA A 50 -3.92 3.28 -6.73
C ALA A 50 -2.45 3.75 -6.75
N LEU A 51 -2.02 4.41 -7.83
CA LEU A 51 -0.66 4.89 -7.99
C LEU A 51 -0.37 6.11 -7.11
N ILE A 52 -1.31 7.05 -6.98
CA ILE A 52 -1.24 8.20 -6.07
C ILE A 52 -0.99 7.73 -4.63
N LYS A 53 -1.78 6.75 -4.17
CA LYS A 53 -1.61 6.12 -2.85
C LYS A 53 -0.23 5.49 -2.67
N ALA A 54 0.21 4.73 -3.68
CA ALA A 54 1.49 4.06 -3.60
C ALA A 54 2.65 5.06 -3.58
N GLN A 55 2.58 6.10 -4.40
CA GLN A 55 3.57 7.19 -4.44
C GLN A 55 3.62 7.97 -3.12
N ALA A 56 2.47 8.26 -2.51
CA ALA A 56 2.43 8.92 -1.21
C ALA A 56 3.21 8.11 -0.14
N VAL A 57 3.03 6.79 -0.12
CA VAL A 57 3.75 5.91 0.82
C VAL A 57 5.23 5.72 0.43
N LEU A 58 5.56 5.65 -0.85
CA LEU A 58 6.95 5.62 -1.33
C LEU A 58 7.71 6.89 -0.97
N ALA A 59 7.06 8.06 -1.09
CA ALA A 59 7.65 9.35 -0.74
C ALA A 59 7.98 9.47 0.76
N LEU A 60 7.31 8.68 1.62
CA LEU A 60 7.61 8.60 3.06
C LEU A 60 8.83 7.71 3.38
N GLY A 61 9.45 7.07 2.38
CA GLY A 61 10.62 6.22 2.56
C GLY A 61 10.34 4.71 2.53
N ALA A 62 9.14 4.30 2.09
CA ALA A 62 8.89 2.89 1.81
C ALA A 62 9.71 2.40 0.60
N HIS A 63 10.28 1.21 0.70
CA HIS A 63 11.03 0.60 -0.40
C HIS A 63 10.13 -0.20 -1.36
N THR A 64 9.03 -0.76 -0.83
CA THR A 64 8.04 -1.50 -1.61
C THR A 64 6.66 -1.21 -1.07
N VAL A 65 5.74 -0.84 -1.97
CA VAL A 65 4.37 -0.49 -1.63
C VAL A 65 3.38 -1.26 -2.49
N ILE A 66 2.35 -1.80 -1.84
CA ILE A 66 1.18 -2.37 -2.51
C ILE A 66 0.00 -1.44 -2.26
N SER A 67 -0.63 -0.99 -3.35
CA SER A 67 -1.87 -0.21 -3.30
C SER A 67 -2.97 -0.93 -4.06
N ARG A 68 -4.17 -0.94 -3.49
CA ARG A 68 -5.36 -1.59 -4.06
C ARG A 68 -6.54 -0.64 -4.03
N MET A 69 -7.14 -0.40 -5.19
CA MET A 69 -8.56 -0.03 -5.32
C MET A 69 -9.32 -1.23 -5.86
N THR A 70 -10.60 -1.32 -5.51
CA THR A 70 -11.53 -2.39 -5.89
C THR A 70 -11.24 -2.90 -7.31
N ASN A 71 -10.77 -4.15 -7.43
CA ASN A 71 -10.38 -4.86 -8.66
C ASN A 71 -9.04 -4.53 -9.35
N PHE A 72 -8.11 -3.77 -8.74
CA PHE A 72 -6.79 -3.51 -9.33
C PHE A 72 -5.63 -3.85 -8.35
N ARG A 73 -4.72 -4.74 -8.77
CA ARG A 73 -3.47 -5.06 -8.04
C ARG A 73 -2.27 -4.43 -8.75
N ARG A 74 -1.55 -3.53 -8.08
CA ARG A 74 -0.25 -3.04 -8.55
C ARG A 74 0.74 -3.05 -7.39
N VAL A 75 1.91 -3.63 -7.64
CA VAL A 75 3.07 -3.61 -6.75
C VAL A 75 4.06 -2.59 -7.35
N LEU A 76 4.51 -1.65 -6.53
CA LEU A 76 5.56 -0.71 -6.90
C LEU A 76 6.75 -0.94 -5.95
N SER A 77 7.87 -1.33 -6.54
CA SER A 77 9.17 -1.51 -5.89
C SER A 77 10.16 -0.53 -6.53
N VAL A 78 10.90 0.21 -5.70
CA VAL A 78 11.98 1.12 -6.15
C VAL A 78 13.28 0.35 -6.30
#